data_AF-A0A6G2PRN2-F1
#
_entry.id   AF-A0A6G2PRN2-F1
#
_cell.length_a   1.000
_cell.length_b   1.000
_cell.length_c   1.000
_cell.angle_alpha   90.00
_cell.angle_beta   90.00
_cell.angle_gamma   90.00
#
_symmetry.space_group_name_H-M   'P 1'
#
loop_
_entity.id
_entity.type
_entity.pdbx_description
1 polymer ?
#
loop_
_entity_poly.entity_id
_entity_poly.type
_entity_poly.pdbx_seq_one_letter_code
_entity_poly.pdbx_strand_id
1 'polypeptide(L)'
;STIQPGRSRKMDDGWETRRRRDRGHDWIRYRLVTQSRIGAVEIDTAYLKGNSAGWASVSVRDGEDGEWREILPRTRLQPDTNHRFVLPEAAVGTHARIDIYPDGGISRLRLYGAPTEAGSARLAARHQELGG
;
A
#
# COMPACT_ATOMS: atom_id res chain seq x y z
N SER A 1 5.22 -7.64 9.02
CA SER A 1 4.09 -7.64 8.06
C SER A 1 3.67 -6.20 7.80
N THR A 2 3.50 -5.79 6.54
CA THR A 2 3.36 -4.36 6.14
C THR A 2 2.00 -3.73 6.49
N ILE A 3 1.01 -4.53 6.93
CA ILE A 3 -0.34 -4.08 7.32
C ILE A 3 -0.57 -4.05 8.84
N GLN A 4 0.47 -4.28 9.65
CA GLN A 4 0.31 -4.26 11.11
C GLN A 4 0.09 -2.84 11.66
N PRO A 5 -0.66 -2.69 12.76
CA PRO A 5 -0.84 -1.41 13.43
C PRO A 5 0.50 -0.87 13.99
N GLY A 6 0.57 0.45 14.16
CA GLY A 6 1.76 1.14 14.68
C GLY A 6 2.91 1.29 13.68
N ARG A 7 4.02 1.87 14.14
CA ARG A 7 5.30 1.96 13.42
C ARG A 7 6.09 0.67 13.69
N SER A 8 6.86 0.19 12.72
CA SER A 8 7.82 -0.90 12.98
C SER A 8 8.73 -0.50 14.15
N ARG A 9 9.07 -1.45 15.01
CA ARG A 9 10.01 -1.24 16.14
C ARG A 9 11.34 -1.99 15.97
N LYS A 10 11.45 -2.75 14.88
CA LYS A 10 12.58 -3.64 14.55
C LYS A 10 12.56 -3.96 13.04
N MET A 11 13.71 -4.35 12.48
CA MET A 11 13.89 -4.58 11.03
C MET A 11 13.02 -5.71 10.48
N ASP A 12 12.76 -6.77 11.26
CA ASP A 12 11.97 -7.94 10.86
C ASP A 12 10.45 -7.68 10.75
N ASP A 13 10.02 -6.45 11.06
CA ASP A 13 8.61 -6.08 11.11
C ASP A 13 8.10 -5.56 9.75
N GLY A 14 8.95 -5.38 8.74
CA GLY A 14 8.62 -4.90 7.40
C GLY A 14 8.42 -5.98 6.33
N TRP A 15 8.42 -5.57 5.07
CA TRP A 15 8.72 -6.45 3.93
C TRP A 15 10.01 -5.97 3.27
N GLU A 16 10.93 -6.89 3.04
CA GLU A 16 12.21 -6.66 2.41
C GLU A 16 12.41 -7.70 1.31
N THR A 17 12.91 -7.26 0.16
CA THR A 17 13.25 -8.14 -0.94
C THR A 17 14.74 -8.34 -1.10
N ARG A 18 15.12 -9.43 -1.78
CA ARG A 18 16.52 -9.72 -2.09
C ARG A 18 17.03 -8.71 -3.13
N ARG A 19 18.25 -8.20 -2.93
CA ARG A 19 18.92 -7.30 -3.88
C ARG A 19 18.88 -7.86 -5.30
N ARG A 20 18.47 -7.05 -6.27
CA ARG A 20 18.50 -7.37 -7.70
C ARG A 20 19.64 -6.66 -8.41
N ARG A 21 20.01 -7.22 -9.57
CA ARG A 21 21.07 -6.72 -10.45
C ARG A 21 20.58 -6.50 -11.89
N ASP A 22 19.27 -6.67 -12.13
CA ASP A 22 18.62 -6.40 -13.41
C ASP A 22 17.87 -5.04 -13.37
N ARG A 23 17.13 -4.70 -14.44
CA ARG A 23 16.35 -3.46 -14.52
C ARG A 23 14.91 -3.60 -13.98
N GLY A 24 14.62 -4.67 -13.22
CA GLY A 24 13.29 -4.97 -12.69
C GLY A 24 12.88 -4.12 -11.49
N HIS A 25 11.70 -4.43 -10.94
CA HIS A 25 11.16 -3.81 -9.71
C HIS A 25 10.35 -4.82 -8.92
N ASP A 26 10.24 -4.61 -7.60
CA ASP A 26 9.58 -5.53 -6.66
C ASP A 26 8.22 -4.94 -6.31
N TRP A 27 7.24 -5.81 -6.04
CA TRP A 27 5.90 -5.34 -5.75
C TRP A 27 5.20 -6.15 -4.67
N ILE A 28 4.26 -5.50 -3.98
CA ILE A 28 3.30 -6.15 -3.10
C ILE A 28 1.89 -5.76 -3.55
N ARG A 29 1.00 -6.74 -3.64
CA ARG A 29 -0.43 -6.52 -3.85
C ARG A 29 -1.21 -6.74 -2.56
N TYR A 30 -2.20 -5.90 -2.35
CA TYR A 30 -3.09 -5.91 -1.20
C TYR A 30 -4.53 -6.00 -1.69
N ARG A 31 -5.34 -6.83 -1.04
CA ARG A 31 -6.80 -6.76 -1.13
C ARG A 31 -7.31 -5.92 0.03
N LEU A 32 -8.10 -4.89 -0.27
CA LEU A 32 -8.74 -4.06 0.73
C LEU A 32 -9.90 -4.81 1.37
N VAL A 33 -10.25 -4.44 2.61
CA VAL A 33 -11.37 -5.05 3.34
C VAL A 33 -12.68 -4.91 2.56
N THR A 34 -12.85 -3.76 1.89
CA THR A 34 -13.98 -3.47 1.01
C THR A 34 -13.57 -2.40 0.00
N GLN A 35 -14.42 -2.16 -1.01
CA GLN A 35 -14.22 -1.07 -1.96
C GLN A 35 -14.17 0.27 -1.23
N SER A 36 -13.08 1.01 -1.43
CA SER A 36 -12.80 2.22 -0.65
C SER A 36 -12.37 3.36 -1.57
N ARG A 37 -12.74 4.57 -1.20
CA ARG A 37 -12.24 5.82 -1.76
C ARG A 37 -11.04 6.30 -0.94
N ILE A 38 -9.85 6.23 -1.54
CA ILE A 38 -8.56 6.55 -0.94
C ILE A 38 -8.20 8.00 -1.28
N GLY A 39 -7.87 8.81 -0.28
CA GLY A 39 -7.45 10.20 -0.45
C GLY A 39 -6.01 10.49 -0.02
N ALA A 40 -5.36 9.57 0.70
CA ALA A 40 -3.95 9.74 1.07
C ALA A 40 -3.22 8.40 1.16
N VAL A 41 -1.90 8.45 0.97
CA VAL A 41 -1.00 7.30 1.04
C VAL A 41 0.11 7.60 2.03
N GLU A 42 0.42 6.65 2.91
CA GLU A 42 1.61 6.68 3.75
C GLU A 42 2.53 5.51 3.41
N ILE A 43 3.79 5.83 3.12
CA ILE A 43 4.86 4.86 2.91
C ILE A 43 5.91 5.07 3.99
N ASP A 44 5.99 4.10 4.91
CA ASP A 44 7.01 4.12 5.96
C ASP A 44 8.20 3.26 5.54
N THR A 45 9.39 3.82 5.73
CA THR A 45 10.70 3.16 5.50
C THR A 45 11.50 3.04 6.79
N ALA A 46 10.85 3.26 7.95
CA ALA A 46 11.48 3.21 9.26
C ALA A 46 12.31 1.94 9.48
N TYR A 47 13.43 2.10 10.17
CA TYR A 47 14.37 1.03 10.54
C TYR A 47 15.09 0.33 9.37
N LEU A 48 14.92 0.80 8.13
CA LEU A 48 15.67 0.36 6.96
C LEU A 48 16.74 1.41 6.62
N LYS A 49 17.93 1.30 7.22
CA LYS A 49 19.01 2.31 7.09
C LYS A 49 20.00 2.02 5.95
N GLY A 50 19.95 0.84 5.33
CA GLY A 50 20.84 0.45 4.22
C GLY A 50 20.19 -0.40 3.12
N ASN A 51 18.88 -0.65 3.24
CA ASN A 51 18.07 -1.53 2.41
C ASN A 51 16.66 -0.97 2.17
N SER A 52 16.41 0.31 2.45
CA SER A 52 15.13 0.95 2.12
C SER A 52 14.96 1.07 0.62
N ALA A 53 13.74 0.92 0.12
CA ALA A 53 13.42 1.27 -1.25
C ALA A 53 13.76 2.75 -1.53
N GLY A 54 14.49 3.03 -2.62
CA GLY A 54 14.84 4.40 -3.00
C GLY A 54 13.69 5.14 -3.70
N TRP A 55 12.79 4.40 -4.34
CA TRP A 55 11.62 4.92 -5.02
C TRP A 55 10.45 3.97 -4.88
N ALA A 56 9.23 4.51 -4.89
CA ALA A 56 8.02 3.72 -4.99
C ALA A 56 6.95 4.40 -5.86
N SER A 57 6.08 3.61 -6.47
CA SER A 57 4.79 4.06 -7.01
C SER A 57 3.67 3.23 -6.39
N VAL A 58 2.45 3.78 -6.39
CA VAL A 58 1.26 3.09 -5.88
C VAL A 58 0.17 3.15 -6.93
N SER A 59 -0.45 1.99 -7.17
CA SER A 59 -1.59 1.83 -8.06
C SER A 59 -2.75 1.17 -7.34
N VAL A 60 -3.97 1.42 -7.81
CA VAL A 60 -5.18 0.75 -7.35
C VAL A 60 -5.94 0.17 -8.54
N ARG A 61 -6.77 -0.82 -8.28
CA ARG A 61 -7.77 -1.30 -9.24
C ARG A 61 -9.08 -1.57 -8.53
N ASP A 62 -10.17 -1.51 -9.27
CA ASP A 62 -11.51 -1.84 -8.79
C ASP A 62 -11.98 -3.17 -9.39
N GLY A 63 -12.38 -4.10 -8.53
CA GLY A 63 -12.67 -5.48 -8.93
C GLY A 63 -11.43 -6.37 -9.13
N GLU A 64 -11.67 -7.62 -9.51
CA GLU A 64 -10.61 -8.62 -9.78
C GLU A 64 -9.99 -8.46 -11.17
N ASP A 65 -10.79 -8.00 -12.14
CA ASP A 65 -10.39 -7.85 -13.54
C ASP A 65 -10.22 -6.38 -13.95
N GLY A 66 -10.29 -5.45 -12.98
CA GLY A 66 -10.09 -4.03 -13.23
C GLY A 66 -8.65 -3.69 -13.59
N GLU A 67 -8.51 -2.66 -14.42
CA GLU A 67 -7.22 -2.09 -14.80
C GLU A 67 -6.52 -1.40 -13.62
N TRP A 68 -5.19 -1.51 -13.57
CA TRP A 68 -4.38 -0.82 -12.57
C TRP A 68 -4.23 0.66 -12.95
N ARG A 69 -4.79 1.54 -12.12
CA ARG A 69 -4.61 3.00 -12.20
C ARG A 69 -3.54 3.44 -11.23
N GLU A 70 -2.53 4.14 -11.72
CA GLU A 70 -1.53 4.80 -10.87
C GLU A 70 -2.18 5.94 -10.07
N ILE A 71 -1.93 5.98 -8.76
CA ILE A 71 -2.43 7.00 -7.84
C ILE A 71 -1.30 7.79 -7.18
N LEU A 72 -0.11 7.20 -7.08
CA LEU A 72 1.12 7.88 -6.70
C LEU A 72 2.18 7.54 -7.74
N PRO A 73 2.64 8.50 -8.56
CA PRO A 73 3.70 8.25 -9.52
C PRO A 73 5.00 7.86 -8.82
N ARG A 74 5.96 7.35 -9.59
CA ARG A 74 7.28 6.99 -9.07
C ARG A 74 7.91 8.15 -8.30
N THR A 75 7.93 8.02 -6.99
CA THR A 75 8.29 9.07 -6.04
C THR A 75 9.51 8.65 -5.24
N ARG A 76 10.43 9.58 -5.01
CA ARG A 76 11.65 9.33 -4.24
C ARG A 76 11.32 9.15 -2.77
N LEU A 77 11.90 8.13 -2.15
CA LEU A 77 11.82 7.90 -0.71
C LEU A 77 13.16 8.20 -0.05
N GLN A 78 13.11 8.66 1.20
CA GLN A 78 14.25 8.83 2.09
C GLN A 78 14.32 7.64 3.05
N PRO A 79 15.51 7.13 3.39
CA PRO A 79 15.65 6.09 4.41
C PRO A 79 15.10 6.54 5.78
N ASP A 80 14.65 5.59 6.59
CA ASP A 80 14.17 5.80 7.97
C ASP A 80 13.09 6.91 8.11
N THR A 81 12.31 7.12 7.06
CA THR A 81 11.37 8.24 6.94
C THR A 81 9.94 7.75 6.72
N ASN A 82 8.99 8.45 7.36
CA ASN A 82 7.57 8.27 7.10
C ASN A 82 7.12 9.32 6.07
N HIS A 83 6.69 8.85 4.90
CA HIS A 83 6.28 9.70 3.79
C HIS A 83 4.76 9.71 3.71
N ARG A 84 4.16 10.90 3.70
CA ARG A 84 2.72 11.09 3.58
C ARG A 84 2.40 11.90 2.33
N PHE A 85 1.53 11.36 1.50
CA PHE A 85 1.11 11.95 0.24
C PHE A 85 -0.41 12.12 0.25
N VAL A 86 -0.87 13.36 0.16
CA VAL A 86 -2.28 13.63 -0.15
C VAL A 86 -2.44 13.48 -1.65
N LEU A 87 -3.44 12.70 -2.08
CA LEU A 87 -3.70 12.49 -3.49
C LEU A 87 -4.37 13.74 -4.08
N PRO A 88 -4.01 14.14 -5.31
CA PRO A 88 -4.67 15.25 -5.99
C PRO A 88 -6.14 14.94 -6.29
N GLU A 89 -6.46 13.67 -6.50
CA GLU A 89 -7.81 13.16 -6.67
C GLU A 89 -7.94 11.86 -5.87
N ALA A 90 -9.09 11.68 -5.20
CA ALA A 90 -9.36 10.45 -4.49
C ALA A 90 -9.59 9.29 -5.47
N ALA A 91 -8.98 8.13 -5.20
CA ALA A 91 -9.07 6.97 -6.06
C ALA A 91 -9.93 5.87 -5.43
N VAL A 92 -10.81 5.26 -6.22
CA VAL A 92 -11.65 4.13 -5.76
C VAL A 92 -10.99 2.82 -6.18
N GLY A 93 -10.97 1.84 -5.27
CA GLY A 93 -10.52 0.50 -5.59
C GLY A 93 -10.86 -0.53 -4.52
N THR A 94 -10.67 -1.80 -4.88
CA THR A 94 -10.73 -2.96 -3.97
C THR A 94 -9.35 -3.59 -3.76
N HIS A 95 -8.38 -3.23 -4.59
CA HIS A 95 -7.00 -3.69 -4.49
C HIS A 95 -6.03 -2.53 -4.60
N ALA A 96 -4.87 -2.69 -3.99
CA ALA A 96 -3.75 -1.77 -4.12
C ALA A 96 -2.47 -2.53 -4.43
N ARG A 97 -1.54 -1.87 -5.10
CA ARG A 97 -0.20 -2.37 -5.37
C ARG A 97 0.80 -1.27 -5.08
N ILE A 98 1.87 -1.60 -4.38
CA ILE A 98 3.08 -0.78 -4.31
C ILE A 98 4.17 -1.45 -5.13
N ASP A 99 4.81 -0.67 -5.98
CA ASP A 99 5.99 -1.07 -6.75
C ASP A 99 7.19 -0.31 -6.16
N ILE A 100 8.30 -1.00 -5.84
CA ILE A 100 9.54 -0.42 -5.31
C ILE A 100 10.70 -0.60 -6.29
N TYR A 101 11.56 0.41 -6.43
CA TYR A 101 12.60 0.43 -7.47
C TYR A 101 14.01 0.67 -6.92
N PRO A 102 15.02 -0.12 -7.35
CA PRO A 102 14.88 -1.43 -8.06
C PRO A 102 14.49 -2.58 -7.12
N ASP A 103 14.82 -2.44 -5.85
CA ASP A 103 14.60 -3.38 -4.75
C ASP A 103 14.73 -2.63 -3.41
N GLY A 104 14.60 -3.36 -2.30
CA GLY A 104 14.70 -2.84 -0.95
C GLY A 104 13.47 -3.22 -0.12
N GLY A 105 13.20 -2.44 0.91
CA GLY A 105 12.07 -2.67 1.80
C GLY A 105 11.26 -1.42 2.09
N ILE A 106 10.03 -1.68 2.53
CA ILE A 106 9.19 -0.72 3.24
C ILE A 106 8.74 -1.37 4.55
N SER A 107 8.58 -0.56 5.60
CA SER A 107 8.08 -1.04 6.88
C SER A 107 6.55 -1.14 6.86
N ARG A 108 5.85 -0.12 6.35
CA ARG A 108 4.39 -0.05 6.30
C ARG A 108 3.92 0.62 5.00
N LEU A 109 2.78 0.16 4.53
CA LEU A 109 1.93 0.90 3.60
C LEU A 109 0.60 1.16 4.28
N ARG A 110 0.13 2.40 4.28
CA ARG A 110 -1.22 2.75 4.73
C ARG A 110 -1.93 3.53 3.65
N LEU A 111 -3.18 3.16 3.40
CA LEU A 111 -4.08 3.86 2.49
C LEU A 111 -5.18 4.49 3.34
N TYR A 112 -5.23 5.81 3.34
CA TYR A 112 -6.20 6.58 4.11
C TYR A 112 -7.38 6.92 3.22
N GLY A 113 -8.57 6.57 3.69
CA GLY A 113 -9.81 6.71 2.94
C GLY A 113 -10.99 6.21 3.73
N ALA A 114 -12.14 6.16 3.06
CA ALA A 114 -13.37 5.60 3.59
C ALA A 114 -13.95 4.57 2.63
N PRO A 115 -14.69 3.56 3.12
CA PRO A 115 -15.50 2.70 2.26
C PRO A 115 -16.40 3.53 1.34
N THR A 116 -16.63 3.05 0.12
CA THR A 116 -17.72 3.58 -0.71
C THR A 116 -19.07 3.17 -0.12
N GLU A 117 -20.18 3.72 -0.62
CA GLU A 117 -21.52 3.27 -0.23
C GLU A 117 -21.71 1.77 -0.51
N ALA A 118 -21.37 1.33 -1.73
CA ALA A 118 -21.36 -0.09 -2.09
C ALA A 118 -20.38 -0.92 -1.24
N GLY A 119 -19.24 -0.33 -0.86
CA GLY A 119 -18.28 -0.97 0.04
C GLY A 119 -18.85 -1.18 1.45
N SER A 120 -19.55 -0.17 1.98
CA SER A 120 -20.19 -0.22 3.29
C SER A 120 -21.32 -1.24 3.33
N ALA A 121 -22.18 -1.24 2.29
CA ALA A 121 -23.28 -2.19 2.16
C ALA A 121 -22.78 -3.64 2.14
N ARG A 122 -21.73 -3.95 1.36
CA ARG A 122 -21.12 -5.28 1.32
C ARG A 122 -20.51 -5.70 2.65
N LEU A 123 -19.85 -4.77 3.35
CA LEU A 123 -19.25 -5.07 4.64
C LEU A 123 -20.33 -5.36 5.70
N ALA A 124 -21.43 -4.62 5.68
CA ALA A 124 -22.57 -4.85 6.56
C ALA A 124 -23.23 -6.21 6.30
N ALA A 125 -23.47 -6.57 5.04
CA ALA A 125 -24.03 -7.88 4.68
C ALA A 125 -23.16 -9.04 5.17
N ARG A 126 -21.84 -8.97 4.93
CA ARG A 126 -20.89 -9.99 5.40
C ARG A 126 -20.86 -10.12 6.92
N HIS A 127 -21.03 -9.03 7.67
CA HIS A 127 -21.10 -9.08 9.14
C HIS A 127 -22.37 -9.78 9.62
N GLN A 128 -23.50 -9.58 8.94
CA GLN A 128 -24.75 -10.28 9.25
C GLN A 128 -24.65 -11.78 8.98
N GLU A 129 -24.02 -12.18 7.88
CA GLU A 129 -23.82 -13.60 7.50
C GLU A 129 -22.89 -14.36 8.47
N LEU A 130 -21.89 -13.70 9.05
CA LEU A 130 -20.94 -14.32 9.99
C LEU A 130 -21.40 -14.27 11.46
N GLY A 131 -22.42 -13.47 11.76
CA GLY A 131 -22.94 -13.24 13.12
C GLY A 131 -24.26 -13.95 13.43
N GLY A 132 -24.82 -14.69 12.47
CA GLY A 132 -25.96 -15.60 12.65
C GLY A 132 -25.52 -17.05 12.65
#